data_AF-A0ABD1E761-F1
#
_entry.id   AF-A0ABD1E761-F1
#
_cell.length_a   1.000
_cell.length_b   1.000
_cell.length_c   1.000
_cell.angle_alpha   90.00
_cell.angle_beta   90.00
_cell.angle_gamma   90.00
#
_symmetry.space_group_name_H-M   'P 1'
#
loop_
_entity.id
_entity.type
_entity.pdbx_description
1 polymer ?
#
loop_
_entity_poly.entity_id
_entity_poly.type
_entity_poly.pdbx_seq_one_letter_code
_entity_poly.pdbx_strand_id
1 'polypeptide(L)'
;MDDDEVVITMFSLLCVAYQFIVAINSQPERRLRRWWVRDIYQNRIEFGYFNIMYKKMKERDPEEFFTHTRMDRDVYDLLLSLIKEKLTKTSIKTPINFECRLAVTLS
;
A
#
# COMPACT_ATOMS: atom_id res chain seq x y z
N MET A 1 -2.32 -60.66 5.24
CA MET A 1 -2.71 -59.31 4.82
C MET A 1 -3.68 -59.57 3.70
N ASP A 2 -4.97 -59.44 4.00
CA ASP A 2 -6.01 -59.90 3.09
C ASP A 2 -6.00 -59.00 1.85
N ASP A 3 -6.20 -59.58 0.67
CA ASP A 3 -6.16 -58.85 -0.61
C ASP A 3 -7.10 -57.63 -0.58
N ASP A 4 -8.20 -57.73 0.19
CA ASP A 4 -9.14 -56.65 0.43
C ASP A 4 -8.52 -55.46 1.20
N GLU A 5 -7.64 -55.70 2.17
CA GLU A 5 -6.92 -54.63 2.88
C GLU A 5 -5.97 -53.87 1.93
N VAL A 6 -5.33 -54.59 1.01
CA VAL A 6 -4.44 -53.99 0.00
C VAL A 6 -5.26 -53.14 -0.98
N VAL A 7 -6.43 -53.61 -1.41
CA VAL A 7 -7.32 -52.86 -2.30
C VAL A 7 -7.87 -51.61 -1.60
N ILE A 8 -8.30 -51.73 -0.34
CA ILE A 8 -8.82 -50.59 0.44
C ILE A 8 -7.74 -49.53 0.67
N THR A 9 -6.50 -49.94 0.97
CA THR A 9 -5.39 -49.01 1.16
C THR A 9 -4.95 -48.33 -0.13
N MET A 10 -4.99 -49.03 -1.27
CA MET A 10 -4.76 -48.42 -2.59
C MET A 10 -5.84 -47.39 -2.93
N PHE A 11 -7.10 -47.71 -2.69
CA PHE A 11 -8.21 -46.79 -2.96
C PHE A 11 -8.15 -45.54 -2.07
N SER A 12 -7.83 -45.71 -0.78
CA SER A 12 -7.69 -44.57 0.13
C SER A 12 -6.53 -43.64 -0.25
N LEU A 13 -5.40 -44.17 -0.70
CA LEU A 13 -4.28 -43.37 -1.21
C LEU A 13 -4.66 -42.59 -2.47
N LEU A 14 -5.44 -43.19 -3.39
CA LEU A 14 -5.95 -42.50 -4.58
C LEU A 14 -6.91 -41.37 -4.21
N CYS A 15 -7.81 -41.59 -3.25
CA CYS A 15 -8.72 -40.56 -2.76
C CYS A 15 -7.95 -39.37 -2.14
N VAL A 16 -6.94 -39.65 -1.33
CA VAL A 16 -6.10 -38.60 -0.70
C VAL A 16 -5.32 -37.82 -1.77
N ALA A 17 -4.73 -38.52 -2.75
CA ALA A 17 -4.02 -37.88 -3.86
C ALA A 17 -4.95 -36.97 -4.68
N TYR A 18 -6.17 -37.42 -4.96
CA TYR A 18 -7.18 -36.63 -5.67
C TYR A 18 -7.58 -35.37 -4.88
N GLN A 19 -7.86 -35.51 -3.58
CA GLN A 19 -8.19 -34.37 -2.71
C GLN A 19 -7.04 -33.34 -2.66
N PHE A 20 -5.78 -33.79 -2.64
CA PHE A 20 -4.62 -32.91 -2.65
C PHE A 20 -4.49 -32.13 -3.96
N ILE A 21 -4.71 -32.77 -5.11
CA ILE A 21 -4.71 -32.11 -6.43
C ILE A 21 -5.82 -31.06 -6.50
N VAL A 22 -7.02 -31.38 -6.04
CA VAL A 22 -8.14 -30.43 -6.02
C VAL A 22 -7.81 -29.23 -5.12
N ALA A 23 -7.22 -29.45 -3.95
CA ALA A 23 -6.84 -28.37 -3.02
C ALA A 23 -5.79 -27.39 -3.60
N ILE A 24 -4.83 -27.90 -4.38
CA ILE A 24 -3.84 -27.05 -5.08
C ILE A 24 -4.52 -26.21 -6.17
N ASN A 25 -5.43 -26.81 -6.92
CA ASN A 25 -6.11 -26.14 -8.04
C ASN A 25 -7.27 -25.24 -7.59
N SER A 26 -7.80 -25.44 -6.38
CA SER A 26 -8.87 -24.61 -5.81
C SER A 26 -8.37 -23.34 -5.15
N GLN A 27 -7.07 -23.02 -5.24
CA GLN A 27 -6.58 -21.75 -4.72
C GLN A 27 -7.27 -20.61 -5.47
N PRO A 28 -7.99 -19.71 -4.76
CA PRO A 28 -8.67 -18.62 -5.42
C PRO A 28 -7.62 -17.78 -6.15
N GLU A 29 -7.83 -17.57 -7.46
CA GLU A 29 -7.00 -16.65 -8.22
C GLU A 29 -7.02 -15.31 -7.51
N ARG A 30 -5.87 -14.94 -6.94
CA ARG A 30 -5.71 -13.62 -6.34
C ARG A 30 -5.86 -12.62 -7.47
N ARG A 31 -6.97 -11.88 -7.46
CA ARG A 31 -7.27 -10.88 -8.47
C ARG A 31 -6.05 -9.98 -8.68
N LEU A 32 -5.38 -10.15 -9.82
CA LEU A 32 -4.20 -9.38 -10.13
C LEU A 32 -4.60 -7.91 -10.18
N ARG A 33 -3.85 -7.08 -9.46
CA ARG A 33 -4.10 -5.65 -9.47
C ARG A 33 -3.80 -5.13 -10.87
N ARG A 34 -4.82 -4.69 -11.60
CA ARG A 34 -4.70 -4.23 -13.00
C ARG A 34 -3.59 -3.18 -13.18
N TRP A 35 -3.40 -2.32 -12.18
CA TRP A 35 -2.27 -1.39 -12.12
C TRP A 35 -1.77 -1.23 -10.70
N TRP A 36 -0.45 -1.35 -10.50
CA TRP A 36 0.20 -1.02 -9.22
C TRP A 36 0.27 0.50 -9.00
N VAL A 37 0.59 1.24 -10.06
CA VAL A 37 0.53 2.71 -10.18
C VAL A 37 0.01 3.00 -11.58
N ARG A 38 -0.92 3.96 -11.73
CA ARG A 38 -1.38 4.39 -13.05
C ARG A 38 -0.30 5.22 -13.74
N ASP A 39 -0.24 5.18 -15.06
CA ASP A 39 0.80 5.85 -15.86
C ASP A 39 0.87 7.35 -15.60
N ILE A 40 -0.30 8.01 -15.44
CA ILE A 40 -0.40 9.43 -15.08
C ILE A 40 0.29 9.80 -13.75
N TYR A 41 0.55 8.83 -12.87
CA TYR A 41 1.17 9.03 -11.56
C TYR A 41 2.62 8.51 -11.49
N GLN A 42 3.17 8.02 -12.61
CA GLN A 42 4.57 7.57 -12.66
C GLN A 42 5.52 8.74 -12.37
N ASN A 43 5.27 9.90 -13.00
CA ASN A 43 6.10 11.10 -12.87
C ASN A 43 5.67 12.03 -11.72
N ARG A 44 5.03 11.51 -10.66
CA ARG A 44 4.56 12.33 -9.53
C ARG A 44 5.67 13.07 -8.77
N ILE A 45 6.92 12.62 -8.91
CA ILE A 45 8.06 13.27 -8.27
C ILE A 45 8.36 14.59 -8.98
N GLU A 46 8.23 14.63 -10.31
CA GLU A 46 8.50 15.80 -11.13
C GLU A 46 7.27 16.70 -11.28
N PHE A 47 6.13 16.11 -11.64
CA PHE A 47 4.90 16.85 -11.96
C PHE A 47 3.82 16.77 -10.89
N GLY A 48 4.12 16.20 -9.73
CA GLY A 48 3.15 16.08 -8.66
C GLY A 48 2.81 17.44 -8.05
N TYR A 49 1.53 17.65 -7.79
CA TYR A 49 1.02 18.85 -7.09
C TYR A 49 1.86 19.21 -5.86
N PHE A 50 2.22 18.22 -5.04
CA PHE A 50 3.02 18.45 -3.85
C PHE A 50 4.43 18.99 -4.14
N ASN A 51 5.11 18.47 -5.16
CA ASN A 51 6.48 18.91 -5.44
C ASN A 51 6.53 20.28 -6.12
N ILE A 52 5.49 20.62 -6.90
CA ILE A 52 5.44 21.89 -7.62
C ILE A 52 4.78 23.00 -6.79
N MET A 53 3.59 22.74 -6.27
CA MET A 53 2.69 23.77 -5.74
C MET A 53 2.81 23.89 -4.23
N TYR A 54 2.81 22.76 -3.51
CA TYR A 54 2.79 22.79 -2.05
C TYR A 54 4.02 23.52 -1.47
N LYS A 55 5.22 23.30 -2.01
CA LYS A 55 6.41 24.03 -1.56
C LYS A 55 6.27 25.54 -1.76
N LYS A 56 5.73 25.97 -2.91
CA LYS A 56 5.49 27.38 -3.22
C LYS A 56 4.44 27.99 -2.29
N MET A 57 3.34 27.27 -2.05
CA MET A 57 2.29 27.65 -1.13
C MET A 57 2.86 27.82 0.28
N LYS A 58 3.53 26.79 0.80
CA LYS A 58 4.17 26.81 2.12
C LYS A 58 5.11 28.01 2.26
N GLU A 59 5.97 28.27 1.27
CA GLU A 59 7.03 29.30 1.32
C GLU A 59 6.55 30.74 1.07
N ARG A 60 5.62 30.94 0.14
CA ARG A 60 5.26 32.25 -0.42
C ARG A 60 3.86 32.72 -0.07
N ASP A 61 2.98 31.82 0.38
CA ASP A 61 1.57 32.13 0.64
C ASP A 61 1.10 31.53 1.97
N PRO A 62 1.35 32.22 3.09
CA PRO A 62 0.94 31.78 4.41
C PRO A 62 -0.59 31.66 4.56
N GLU A 63 -1.37 32.50 3.88
CA GLU A 63 -2.84 32.50 3.97
C GLU A 63 -3.42 31.27 3.28
N GLU A 64 -2.94 30.95 2.08
CA GLU A 64 -3.34 29.73 1.38
C GLU A 64 -2.86 28.49 2.14
N PHE A 65 -1.64 28.53 2.70
CA PHE A 65 -1.13 27.45 3.53
C PHE A 65 -1.99 27.20 4.77
N PHE A 66 -2.38 28.26 5.46
CA PHE A 66 -3.28 28.19 6.62
C PHE A 66 -4.66 27.69 6.20
N THR A 67 -5.19 28.13 5.07
CA THR A 67 -6.48 27.64 4.54
C THR A 67 -6.41 26.15 4.24
N HIS A 68 -5.29 25.69 3.68
CA HIS A 68 -5.07 24.30 3.31
C HIS A 68 -4.82 23.38 4.51
N THR A 69 -4.08 23.82 5.53
CA THR A 69 -3.66 22.95 6.65
C THR A 69 -4.33 23.28 7.98
N ARG A 70 -5.06 24.40 8.05
CA ARG A 70 -5.67 24.99 9.27
C ARG A 70 -4.66 25.29 10.38
N MET A 71 -3.40 25.53 10.00
CA MET A 71 -2.33 25.86 10.93
C MET A 71 -1.23 26.69 10.26
N ASP A 72 -0.50 27.43 11.08
CA ASP A 72 0.68 28.16 10.63
C ASP A 72 1.82 27.19 10.31
N ARG A 73 2.77 27.67 9.49
CA ARG A 73 3.94 26.89 9.07
C ARG A 73 4.73 26.31 10.25
N ASP A 74 4.93 27.11 11.30
CA ASP A 74 5.76 26.71 12.44
C ASP A 74 5.07 25.62 13.28
N VAL A 75 3.75 25.73 13.46
CA VAL A 75 2.93 24.71 14.13
C VAL A 75 2.92 23.43 13.32
N TYR A 76 2.80 23.55 12.01
CA TYR A 76 2.87 22.42 11.09
C TYR A 76 4.21 21.69 11.17
N ASP A 77 5.33 22.42 11.12
CA ASP A 77 6.67 21.86 11.18
C ASP A 77 6.97 21.21 12.53
N LEU A 78 6.48 21.82 13.62
CA LEU A 78 6.52 21.21 14.95
C LEU A 78 5.73 19.90 14.98
N LEU A 79 4.48 19.91 14.54
CA LEU A 79 3.66 18.70 14.50
C LEU A 79 4.33 17.61 13.67
N LEU A 80 4.84 17.96 12.49
CA LEU A 80 5.53 17.06 11.60
C LEU A 80 6.74 16.43 12.30
N SER A 81 7.52 17.21 13.05
CA SER A 81 8.69 16.71 13.79
C SER A 81 8.30 15.66 14.85
N LEU A 82 7.15 15.83 15.51
CA LEU A 82 6.66 14.92 16.55
C LEU A 82 6.15 13.59 15.98
N ILE A 83 5.57 13.61 14.78
CA ILE A 83 4.92 12.43 14.18
C ILE A 83 5.74 11.81 13.03
N LYS A 84 6.87 12.41 12.65
CA LYS A 84 7.71 11.97 11.52
C LYS A 84 8.05 10.50 11.59
N GLU A 85 8.42 10.02 12.78
CA GLU A 85 8.77 8.62 13.00
C GLU A 85 7.57 7.70 12.70
N LYS A 86 6.38 8.06 13.21
CA LYS A 86 5.13 7.31 12.96
C LYS A 86 4.65 7.40 11.50
N LEU A 87 5.01 8.47 10.81
CA LEU A 87 4.75 8.65 9.37
C LEU A 87 5.78 7.95 8.49
N THR A 88 6.90 7.49 9.02
CA THR A 88 7.92 6.80 8.20
C THR A 88 7.37 5.45 7.76
N LYS A 89 7.24 5.27 6.44
CA LYS A 89 6.71 4.03 5.86
C LYS A 89 7.80 3.33 5.08
N THR A 90 8.13 2.11 5.49
CA THR A 90 8.98 1.19 4.73
C THR A 90 8.10 0.38 3.79
N SER A 91 8.33 0.52 2.48
CA SER A 91 7.65 -0.29 1.48
C SER A 91 8.51 -0.44 0.23
N ILE A 92 8.27 -1.51 -0.53
CA ILE A 92 8.93 -1.76 -1.82
C ILE A 92 8.72 -0.56 -2.78
N LYS A 93 7.54 0.06 -2.72
CA LYS A 93 7.26 1.30 -3.45
C LYS A 93 7.81 2.49 -2.68
N THR A 94 8.39 3.46 -3.41
CA THR A 94 8.76 4.76 -2.85
C THR A 94 7.55 5.40 -2.16
N PRO A 95 7.60 5.60 -0.83
CA PRO A 95 6.51 6.18 -0.08
C PRO A 95 6.28 7.63 -0.51
N ILE A 96 5.05 8.12 -0.30
CA ILE A 96 4.76 9.55 -0.41
C ILE A 96 5.52 10.27 0.71
N ASN A 97 6.09 11.44 0.41
CA ASN A 97 6.79 12.27 1.40
C ASN A 97 5.92 12.45 2.67
N PHE A 98 6.51 12.27 3.85
CA PHE A 98 5.81 12.42 5.14
C PHE A 98 5.13 13.78 5.27
N GLU A 99 5.74 14.84 4.75
CA GLU A 99 5.14 16.17 4.71
C GLU A 99 3.87 16.20 3.85
N CYS A 100 3.90 15.61 2.66
CA CYS A 100 2.71 15.49 1.82
C CYS A 100 1.60 14.68 2.48
N ARG A 101 1.97 13.63 3.23
CA ARG A 101 0.99 12.81 3.93
C ARG A 101 0.30 13.59 5.04
N LEU A 102 1.05 14.38 5.80
CA LEU A 102 0.46 15.23 6.83
C LEU A 102 -0.45 16.30 6.21
N ALA A 103 0.03 17.02 5.18
CA ALA A 103 -0.74 18.04 4.49
C ALA A 103 -2.10 17.52 3.98
N VAL A 104 -2.10 16.39 3.25
CA VAL A 104 -3.33 15.76 2.73
C VAL A 104 -4.24 15.24 3.84
N THR A 105 -3.71 14.95 5.03
CA THR A 105 -4.52 14.51 6.17
C THR A 105 -5.22 15.69 6.86
N LEU A 106 -4.64 16.89 6.77
CA LEU A 106 -5.15 18.10 7.41
C LEU A 106 -6.08 18.93 6.51
N SER A 107 -5.94 18.79 5.19
CA SER A 107 -6.77 19.42 4.16
C SER A 107 -8.18 18.85 4.10
#